data_AF-A0A5Q4GXG9-F1
#
_entry.id   AF-A0A5Q4GXG9-F1
#
_cell.length_a   1.000
_cell.length_b   1.000
_cell.length_c   1.000
_cell.angle_alpha   90.00
_cell.angle_beta   90.00
_cell.angle_gamma   90.00
#
_symmetry.space_group_name_H-M   'P 1'
#
loop_
_entity.id
_entity.type
_entity.pdbx_description
1 polymer ?
#
loop_
_entity_poly.entity_id
_entity_poly.type
_entity_poly.pdbx_seq_one_letter_code
_entity_poly.pdbx_strand_id
1 'polypeptide(L)'
;MNRRSMYLASAVAAAWAVASALAANAETFSLQLKRLETVTDRSTGPPPDYMFRGLMGQRFQRQIGEHVRGTPGQTDEAEFAKVITKEPSYHSKSPFRGVATLGTQKFGFVLDTDKPEAEGDQGTPAVQNYNRLYFDLNGNGDLTDDAVIEALAPGNVRYPPGYASFSFPRVDLTVDVDGTEIEYAFFFSGSSRSLSLGGNQQYQYVYASLSAAAYREGEITVDGQTLRVVVTDFNSNGRFDDLTAPDPNVNYGDGSVYLRPGDMIFVDPQPQDNYGYDVTTSDAQHYLAKTIRIGERFYDLEITPAGDQLTVKPSTREVGHVSNPHQGYHGLAYGDLGVLKIVSDEDGRAMLPEGSWKLHSYTLDRTGHEQTDEQADAAPSLLQTLASAVLGSTQPTRPRPTRVSARMTGEQAAFEVRAGETAELKFGPPFTPKVTAAYLRGDQLSLDLSLVGVGGEVCSSLMVDGARPGKPTFTITDTEGKIVQTGTFEYG
;
A
#
# COMPACT_ATOMS: atom_id res chain seq x y z
N MET A 1 44.77 -0.46 -44.39
CA MET A 1 44.10 -0.77 -43.10
C MET A 1 45.17 -1.22 -42.10
N ASN A 2 45.42 -0.43 -41.06
CA ASN A 2 46.56 -0.59 -40.17
C ASN A 2 46.32 -1.66 -39.10
N ARG A 3 47.33 -2.53 -38.90
CA ARG A 3 47.33 -3.65 -37.93
C ARG A 3 47.00 -3.26 -36.48
N ARG A 4 47.09 -1.97 -36.11
CA ARG A 4 46.70 -1.49 -34.76
C ARG A 4 45.19 -1.44 -34.53
N SER A 5 44.37 -1.35 -35.57
CA SER A 5 42.90 -1.31 -35.45
C SER A 5 42.30 -2.70 -35.16
N MET A 6 42.97 -3.79 -35.54
CA MET A 6 42.52 -5.15 -35.23
C MET A 6 42.74 -5.53 -33.77
N TYR A 7 43.83 -5.08 -33.12
CA TYR A 7 44.09 -5.45 -31.72
C TYR A 7 43.16 -4.77 -30.72
N LEU A 8 42.69 -3.54 -30.99
CA LEU A 8 41.67 -2.89 -30.16
C LEU A 8 40.28 -3.51 -30.30
N ALA A 9 39.87 -3.88 -31.52
CA ALA A 9 38.61 -4.60 -31.73
C ALA A 9 38.61 -5.99 -31.06
N SER A 10 39.76 -6.66 -31.04
CA SER A 10 39.93 -7.98 -30.40
C SER A 10 39.90 -7.92 -28.87
N ALA A 11 40.47 -6.87 -28.27
CA ALA A 11 40.47 -6.69 -26.81
C ALA A 11 39.08 -6.29 -26.28
N VAL A 12 38.34 -5.46 -27.02
CA VAL A 12 36.95 -5.11 -26.66
C VAL A 12 36.02 -6.32 -26.81
N ALA A 13 36.19 -7.14 -27.87
CA ALA A 13 35.42 -8.37 -28.04
C ALA A 13 35.76 -9.43 -26.98
N ALA A 14 37.02 -9.55 -26.55
CA ALA A 14 37.42 -10.46 -25.48
C ALA A 14 36.94 -10.01 -24.09
N ALA A 15 36.93 -8.70 -23.82
CA ALA A 15 36.34 -8.15 -22.59
C ALA A 15 34.81 -8.35 -22.55
N TRP A 16 34.13 -8.19 -23.68
CA TRP A 16 32.71 -8.53 -23.82
C TRP A 16 32.47 -10.04 -23.64
N ALA A 17 33.30 -10.90 -24.23
CA ALA A 17 33.14 -12.36 -24.12
C ALA A 17 33.41 -12.89 -22.70
N VAL A 18 34.33 -12.30 -21.95
CA VAL A 18 34.58 -12.66 -20.53
C VAL A 18 33.50 -12.10 -19.60
N ALA A 19 32.95 -10.92 -19.88
CA ALA A 19 31.77 -10.41 -19.18
C ALA A 19 30.49 -11.21 -19.49
N SER A 20 30.39 -11.80 -20.68
CA SER A 20 29.25 -12.63 -21.11
C SER A 20 29.29 -14.07 -20.58
N ALA A 21 30.42 -14.52 -20.03
CA ALA A 21 30.65 -15.91 -19.63
C ALA A 21 30.65 -16.15 -18.11
N LEU A 22 30.40 -15.10 -17.30
CA LEU A 22 29.84 -15.33 -15.97
C LEU A 22 28.39 -15.78 -16.18
N ALA A 23 28.23 -17.07 -16.50
CA ALA A 23 26.96 -17.75 -16.37
C ALA A 23 26.51 -17.51 -14.93
N ALA A 24 25.59 -16.56 -14.78
CA ALA A 24 25.14 -16.11 -13.49
C ALA A 24 24.38 -17.26 -12.84
N ASN A 25 25.09 -17.96 -11.96
CA ASN A 25 24.49 -19.00 -11.16
C ASN A 25 23.48 -18.35 -10.23
N ALA A 26 22.43 -19.10 -9.87
CA ALA A 26 21.59 -18.68 -8.76
C ALA A 26 22.47 -18.55 -7.51
N GLU A 27 22.40 -17.41 -6.85
CA GLU A 27 23.09 -17.16 -5.59
C GLU A 27 22.05 -17.07 -4.48
N THR A 28 22.26 -17.83 -3.40
CA THR A 28 21.41 -17.82 -2.22
C THR A 28 22.11 -17.06 -1.10
N PHE A 29 21.41 -16.08 -0.55
CA PHE A 29 21.91 -15.16 0.46
C PHE A 29 21.13 -15.36 1.77
N SER A 30 21.83 -15.31 2.89
CA SER A 30 21.18 -15.34 4.21
C SER A 30 20.73 -13.94 4.62
N LEU A 31 19.49 -13.82 5.10
CA LEU A 31 18.93 -12.58 5.62
C LEU A 31 18.75 -12.66 7.14
N GLN A 32 19.22 -11.64 7.84
CA GLN A 32 19.09 -11.51 9.29
C GLN A 32 17.77 -10.87 9.67
N LEU A 33 17.13 -11.38 10.73
CA LEU A 33 15.99 -10.69 11.33
C LEU A 33 16.47 -9.42 12.03
N LYS A 34 15.82 -8.30 11.74
CA LYS A 34 15.96 -7.03 12.44
C LYS A 34 14.63 -6.68 13.08
N ARG A 35 14.68 -6.15 14.30
CA ARG A 35 13.51 -5.69 15.04
C ARG A 35 13.45 -4.16 14.97
N LEU A 36 12.26 -3.65 14.74
CA LEU A 36 11.95 -2.23 14.80
C LEU A 36 11.78 -1.85 16.27
N GLU A 37 12.43 -0.76 16.69
CA GLU A 37 12.24 -0.26 18.05
C GLU A 37 10.89 0.47 18.20
N THR A 38 10.35 0.45 19.42
CA THR A 38 9.14 1.23 19.76
C THR A 38 9.48 2.71 19.70
N VAL A 39 8.75 3.45 18.86
CA VAL A 39 8.90 4.92 18.78
C VAL A 39 8.04 5.54 19.88
N THR A 40 8.62 5.81 21.04
CA THR A 40 7.92 6.42 22.17
C THR A 40 7.93 7.95 22.14
N ASP A 41 8.91 8.55 21.45
CA ASP A 41 9.12 9.99 21.40
C ASP A 41 9.04 10.55 19.98
N ARG A 42 8.60 11.80 19.86
CA ARG A 42 8.84 12.63 18.67
C ARG A 42 10.33 12.97 18.62
N SER A 43 11.18 12.00 18.29
CA SER A 43 12.59 12.27 17.98
C SER A 43 12.70 13.29 16.85
N THR A 44 13.84 13.98 16.76
CA THR A 44 14.13 15.08 15.81
C THR A 44 14.19 14.67 14.32
N GLY A 45 13.60 13.53 13.97
CA GLY A 45 13.53 12.98 12.62
C GLY A 45 13.02 11.54 12.65
N PRO A 46 12.53 11.03 11.51
CA PRO A 46 12.18 9.62 11.37
C PRO A 46 13.43 8.75 11.54
N PRO A 47 13.34 7.57 12.19
CA PRO A 47 14.46 6.64 12.27
C PRO A 47 14.88 6.17 10.87
N PRO A 48 16.14 5.71 10.67
CA PRO A 48 16.60 5.19 9.38
C PRO A 48 15.77 4.01 8.84
N ASP A 49 15.05 3.31 9.73
CA ASP A 49 14.17 2.19 9.41
C ASP A 49 12.70 2.59 9.15
N TYR A 50 12.39 3.89 9.15
CA TYR A 50 11.01 4.38 9.07
C TYR A 50 10.28 3.90 7.82
N MET A 51 11.00 3.73 6.71
CA MET A 51 10.44 3.24 5.45
C MET A 51 9.88 1.81 5.56
N PHE A 52 10.40 1.00 6.49
CA PHE A 52 9.96 -0.38 6.72
C PHE A 52 8.79 -0.46 7.71
N ARG A 53 8.32 0.67 8.24
CA ARG A 53 7.16 0.75 9.16
C ARG A 53 5.85 0.95 8.42
N GLY A 54 5.91 1.29 7.13
CA GLY A 54 4.74 1.46 6.30
C GLY A 54 4.16 0.13 5.87
N LEU A 55 3.43 -0.55 6.76
CA LEU A 55 2.93 -1.91 6.55
C LEU A 55 1.38 -1.95 6.47
N MET A 56 0.85 -2.99 5.83
CA MET A 56 -0.57 -3.35 5.82
C MET A 56 -0.88 -4.37 6.93
N GLY A 57 -0.88 -3.89 8.18
CA GLY A 57 -1.16 -4.74 9.35
C GLY A 57 -2.52 -5.44 9.30
N GLN A 58 -2.64 -6.58 9.99
CA GLN A 58 -3.91 -7.27 10.25
C GLN A 58 -4.84 -6.33 10.99
N ARG A 59 -6.07 -6.14 10.47
CA ARG A 59 -7.04 -5.20 11.02
C ARG A 59 -8.17 -5.94 11.70
N PHE A 60 -8.48 -5.53 12.92
CA PHE A 60 -9.56 -6.06 13.73
C PHE A 60 -10.52 -4.91 14.02
N GLN A 61 -11.82 -5.16 13.87
CA GLN A 61 -12.84 -4.15 14.16
C GLN A 61 -14.05 -4.78 14.83
N ARG A 62 -14.60 -4.07 15.82
CA ARG A 62 -15.81 -4.49 16.50
C ARG A 62 -16.67 -3.32 16.90
N GLN A 63 -17.97 -3.50 16.74
CA GLN A 63 -18.97 -2.64 17.36
C GLN A 63 -19.31 -3.16 18.76
N ILE A 64 -19.28 -2.28 19.76
CA ILE A 64 -19.48 -2.58 21.18
C ILE A 64 -20.71 -1.80 21.71
N GLY A 65 -21.47 -2.41 22.63
CA GLY A 65 -22.65 -1.81 23.29
C GLY A 65 -23.93 -2.69 23.26
N GLU A 66 -24.89 -2.40 24.15
CA GLU A 66 -26.04 -3.26 24.49
C GLU A 66 -27.09 -3.50 23.36
N HIS A 67 -27.04 -2.79 22.23
CA HIS A 67 -28.12 -2.78 21.24
C HIS A 67 -27.71 -3.05 19.78
N VAL A 68 -26.63 -3.82 19.54
CA VAL A 68 -26.29 -4.25 18.16
C VAL A 68 -27.25 -5.35 17.69
N ARG A 69 -28.48 -4.96 17.30
CA ARG A 69 -29.41 -5.88 16.61
C ARG A 69 -28.93 -6.09 15.17
N GLY A 70 -28.30 -7.23 14.91
CA GLY A 70 -28.45 -7.93 13.62
C GLY A 70 -27.36 -7.82 12.56
N THR A 71 -26.06 -7.77 12.88
CA THR A 71 -24.98 -8.11 11.89
C THR A 71 -23.64 -8.38 12.62
N PRO A 72 -22.68 -9.11 12.02
CA PRO A 72 -21.98 -10.23 12.66
C PRO A 72 -20.68 -9.78 13.33
N GLY A 73 -20.69 -9.74 14.66
CA GLY A 73 -19.49 -9.93 15.50
C GLY A 73 -19.28 -11.41 15.90
N GLN A 74 -20.02 -12.33 15.27
CA GLN A 74 -19.97 -13.76 15.60
C GLN A 74 -18.71 -14.45 15.09
N THR A 75 -18.04 -13.95 14.04
CA THR A 75 -16.86 -14.62 13.49
C THR A 75 -15.69 -14.54 14.45
N ASP A 76 -15.38 -13.36 14.96
CA ASP A 76 -14.16 -13.15 15.75
C ASP A 76 -14.28 -13.78 17.14
N GLU A 77 -15.45 -13.68 17.78
CA GLU A 77 -15.74 -14.35 19.05
C GLU A 77 -15.78 -15.88 18.91
N ALA A 78 -16.36 -16.40 17.81
CA ALA A 78 -16.38 -17.84 17.58
C ALA A 78 -15.00 -18.39 17.21
N GLU A 79 -14.18 -17.64 16.47
CA GLU A 79 -12.79 -17.99 16.22
C GLU A 79 -11.96 -17.90 17.50
N PHE A 80 -12.16 -16.86 18.32
CA PHE A 80 -11.49 -16.70 19.61
C PHE A 80 -11.78 -17.89 20.53
N ALA A 81 -13.05 -18.27 20.68
CA ALA A 81 -13.45 -19.41 21.51
C ALA A 81 -12.93 -20.77 21.02
N LYS A 82 -12.44 -20.88 19.77
CA LYS A 82 -11.77 -22.09 19.27
C LYS A 82 -10.29 -22.14 19.66
N VAL A 83 -9.67 -20.99 19.88
CA VAL A 83 -8.22 -20.87 20.14
C VAL A 83 -7.96 -20.72 21.64
N ILE A 84 -8.82 -20.00 22.36
CA ILE A 84 -8.66 -19.74 23.79
C ILE A 84 -9.47 -20.71 24.64
N THR A 85 -8.80 -21.34 25.59
CA THR A 85 -9.38 -22.30 26.55
C THR A 85 -9.46 -21.75 27.97
N LYS A 86 -8.65 -20.73 28.30
CA LYS A 86 -8.65 -20.11 29.63
C LYS A 86 -8.41 -18.60 29.56
N GLU A 87 -9.24 -17.86 30.28
CA GLU A 87 -9.26 -16.40 30.30
C GLU A 87 -9.05 -15.85 31.73
N PRO A 88 -8.40 -14.69 31.90
CA PRO A 88 -8.36 -13.97 33.17
C PRO A 88 -9.69 -13.28 33.47
N SER A 89 -9.78 -12.66 34.65
CA SER A 89 -10.88 -11.72 34.94
C SER A 89 -10.56 -10.36 34.33
N TYR A 90 -11.48 -9.85 33.50
CA TYR A 90 -11.34 -8.55 32.85
C TYR A 90 -11.98 -7.42 33.66
N HIS A 91 -11.50 -6.20 33.46
CA HIS A 91 -12.10 -5.02 34.09
C HIS A 91 -13.22 -4.40 33.23
N SER A 92 -13.08 -4.46 31.90
CA SER A 92 -14.11 -4.01 30.97
C SER A 92 -15.31 -4.97 31.00
N LYS A 93 -16.53 -4.42 30.87
CA LYS A 93 -17.74 -5.23 30.69
C LYS A 93 -17.84 -5.77 29.26
N SER A 94 -17.13 -5.13 28.32
CA SER A 94 -17.09 -5.50 26.91
C SER A 94 -15.65 -5.49 26.40
N PRO A 95 -14.79 -6.41 26.86
CA PRO A 95 -13.42 -6.51 26.38
C PRO A 95 -13.43 -6.90 24.90
N PHE A 96 -12.46 -6.38 24.14
CA PHE A 96 -12.38 -6.68 22.71
C PHE A 96 -11.48 -7.90 22.47
N ARG A 97 -12.12 -9.02 22.18
CA ARG A 97 -11.49 -10.30 21.80
C ARG A 97 -11.27 -10.39 20.29
N GLY A 98 -10.16 -10.98 19.87
CA GLY A 98 -9.87 -11.28 18.47
C GLY A 98 -8.79 -12.35 18.30
N VAL A 99 -8.57 -12.77 17.06
CA VAL A 99 -7.56 -13.79 16.73
C VAL A 99 -6.63 -13.24 15.64
N ALA A 100 -5.34 -13.16 15.92
CA ALA A 100 -4.31 -12.89 14.94
C ALA A 100 -3.83 -14.20 14.30
N THR A 101 -3.52 -14.17 13.00
CA THR A 101 -2.87 -15.31 12.32
C THR A 101 -1.41 -14.94 12.06
N LEU A 102 -0.48 -15.68 12.63
CA LEU A 102 0.96 -15.47 12.43
C LEU A 102 1.62 -16.80 12.06
N GLY A 103 2.31 -16.83 10.93
CA GLY A 103 2.79 -18.06 10.30
C GLY A 103 1.63 -19.01 9.99
N THR A 104 1.72 -20.23 10.50
CA THR A 104 0.67 -21.25 10.39
C THR A 104 -0.27 -21.27 11.60
N GLN A 105 -0.01 -20.42 12.60
CA GLN A 105 -0.65 -20.44 13.91
C GLN A 105 -1.71 -19.34 14.07
N LYS A 106 -2.62 -19.57 15.01
CA LYS A 106 -3.63 -18.61 15.45
C LYS A 106 -3.38 -18.24 16.91
N PHE A 107 -3.39 -16.96 17.21
CA PHE A 107 -3.12 -16.41 18.53
C PHE A 107 -4.32 -15.59 18.99
N GLY A 108 -4.91 -15.96 20.12
CA GLY A 108 -5.99 -15.17 20.72
C GLY A 108 -5.43 -13.94 21.45
N PHE A 109 -6.16 -12.83 21.37
CA PHE A 109 -5.85 -11.62 22.13
C PHE A 109 -7.10 -10.98 22.71
N VAL A 110 -6.93 -10.22 23.78
CA VAL A 110 -7.98 -9.42 24.41
C VAL A 110 -7.47 -8.03 24.78
N LEU A 111 -8.17 -7.00 24.32
CA LEU A 111 -8.02 -5.65 24.82
C LEU A 111 -8.96 -5.42 26.00
N ASP A 112 -8.39 -4.93 27.10
CA ASP A 112 -9.06 -4.63 28.35
C ASP A 112 -8.66 -3.26 28.91
N THR A 113 -9.33 -2.83 29.97
CA THR A 113 -9.08 -1.58 30.69
C THR A 113 -8.33 -1.83 32.02
N ASP A 114 -7.59 -0.83 32.51
CA ASP A 114 -6.89 -0.86 33.79
C ASP A 114 -7.82 -0.69 34.98
N LYS A 115 -9.00 -0.12 34.74
CA LYS A 115 -10.04 0.13 35.73
C LYS A 115 -11.38 -0.33 35.21
N PRO A 116 -12.28 -0.76 36.11
CA PRO A 116 -13.67 -0.99 35.76
C PRO A 116 -14.27 0.26 35.10
N GLU A 117 -15.16 0.05 34.13
CA GLU A 117 -15.84 1.15 33.42
C GLU A 117 -16.48 2.12 34.42
N ALA A 118 -16.06 3.39 34.39
CA ALA A 118 -16.74 4.45 35.10
C ALA A 118 -18.09 4.72 34.43
N GLU A 119 -19.14 4.91 35.23
CA GLU A 119 -20.37 5.52 34.72
C GLU A 119 -20.00 6.92 34.21
N GLY A 120 -20.15 7.17 32.90
CA GLY A 120 -19.85 8.48 32.35
C GLY A 120 -20.89 9.51 32.78
N ASP A 121 -20.53 10.78 32.67
CA ASP A 121 -21.44 11.89 32.99
C ASP A 121 -22.74 11.78 32.18
N GLN A 122 -23.87 12.03 32.86
CA GLN A 122 -25.21 12.07 32.26
C GLN A 122 -25.67 10.75 31.59
N GLY A 123 -25.22 9.59 32.07
CA GLY A 123 -25.71 8.30 31.58
C GLY A 123 -25.15 7.90 30.21
N THR A 124 -24.09 8.57 29.74
CA THR A 124 -23.34 8.15 28.56
C THR A 124 -22.18 7.24 28.96
N PRO A 125 -21.99 6.04 28.37
CA PRO A 125 -20.80 5.24 28.63
C PRO A 125 -19.56 5.96 28.13
N ALA A 126 -18.54 6.06 29.00
CA ALA A 126 -17.25 6.58 28.62
C ALA A 126 -16.67 5.76 27.45
N VAL A 127 -15.88 6.42 26.59
CA VAL A 127 -15.10 5.72 25.57
C VAL A 127 -14.15 4.78 26.28
N GLN A 128 -14.17 3.50 25.92
CA GLN A 128 -13.27 2.52 26.52
C GLN A 128 -11.82 2.83 26.13
N ASN A 129 -11.00 3.17 27.12
CA ASN A 129 -9.58 3.37 26.93
C ASN A 129 -8.85 2.05 27.19
N TYR A 130 -8.66 1.25 26.14
CA TYR A 130 -7.95 -0.02 26.25
C TYR A 130 -6.47 0.23 26.49
N ASN A 131 -6.01 -0.06 27.69
CA ASN A 131 -4.61 0.09 28.09
C ASN A 131 -3.98 -1.23 28.53
N ARG A 132 -4.70 -2.35 28.40
CA ARG A 132 -4.19 -3.68 28.69
C ARG A 132 -4.41 -4.59 27.49
N LEU A 133 -3.37 -5.30 27.08
CA LEU A 133 -3.39 -6.32 26.06
C LEU A 133 -3.01 -7.65 26.69
N TYR A 134 -3.94 -8.59 26.69
CA TYR A 134 -3.68 -10.01 26.89
C TYR A 134 -3.44 -10.62 25.52
N PHE A 135 -2.35 -11.33 25.34
CA PHE A 135 -2.01 -12.00 24.09
C PHE A 135 -1.46 -13.37 24.44
N ASP A 136 -1.97 -14.40 23.78
CA ASP A 136 -1.48 -15.78 23.90
C ASP A 136 -0.11 -15.86 23.21
N LEU A 137 0.98 -15.51 23.88
CA LEU A 137 2.31 -15.40 23.27
C LEU A 137 2.92 -16.76 22.98
N ASN A 138 2.49 -17.78 23.71
CA ASN A 138 3.00 -19.15 23.59
C ASN A 138 2.08 -20.06 22.75
N GLY A 139 0.89 -19.58 22.35
CA GLY A 139 -0.05 -20.28 21.47
C GLY A 139 -0.77 -21.46 22.13
N ASN A 140 -0.83 -21.52 23.46
CA ASN A 140 -1.45 -22.63 24.19
C ASN A 140 -2.94 -22.40 24.54
N GLY A 141 -3.47 -21.20 24.25
CA GLY A 141 -4.85 -20.83 24.53
C GLY A 141 -5.14 -20.44 25.98
N ASP A 142 -4.14 -20.21 26.83
CA ASP A 142 -4.29 -19.75 28.22
C ASP A 142 -3.82 -18.31 28.40
N LEU A 143 -4.74 -17.35 28.39
CA LEU A 143 -4.40 -15.93 28.55
C LEU A 143 -4.00 -15.54 29.98
N THR A 144 -3.81 -16.49 30.89
CA THR A 144 -3.46 -16.24 32.30
C THR A 144 -2.01 -16.55 32.65
N ASP A 145 -1.27 -17.22 31.76
CA ASP A 145 0.13 -17.58 32.00
C ASP A 145 1.14 -16.61 31.35
N ASP A 146 0.69 -15.82 30.35
CA ASP A 146 1.44 -14.71 29.78
C ASP A 146 1.23 -13.40 30.55
N ALA A 147 2.28 -12.57 30.59
CA ALA A 147 2.22 -11.27 31.25
C ALA A 147 1.33 -10.29 30.46
N VAL A 148 0.52 -9.52 31.18
CA VAL A 148 -0.29 -8.46 30.57
C VAL A 148 0.60 -7.36 30.03
N ILE A 149 0.37 -6.96 28.79
CA ILE A 149 1.11 -5.90 28.12
C ILE A 149 0.36 -4.59 28.32
N GLU A 150 1.01 -3.64 28.99
CA GLU A 150 0.43 -2.32 29.27
C GLU A 150 0.65 -1.37 28.09
N ALA A 151 -0.34 -0.55 27.78
CA ALA A 151 -0.23 0.45 26.73
C ALA A 151 0.79 1.52 27.10
N LEU A 152 1.45 2.05 26.07
CA LEU A 152 2.32 3.21 26.18
C LEU A 152 1.50 4.40 26.70
N ALA A 153 2.08 5.17 27.62
CA ALA A 153 1.44 6.37 28.11
C ALA A 153 1.10 7.27 26.91
N PRO A 154 -0.16 7.72 26.77
CA PRO A 154 -0.49 8.67 25.72
C PRO A 154 0.39 9.89 25.95
N GLY A 155 1.07 10.37 24.90
CA GLY A 155 1.77 11.65 24.98
C GLY A 155 0.81 12.78 25.39
N ASN A 156 1.27 14.02 25.43
CA ASN A 156 0.43 15.20 25.73
C ASN A 156 -0.64 15.51 24.63
N VAL A 157 -1.11 14.50 23.90
CA VAL A 157 -2.14 14.56 22.88
C VAL A 157 -3.51 14.53 23.55
N ARG A 158 -4.27 15.62 23.37
CA ARG A 158 -5.69 15.64 23.73
C ARG A 158 -6.50 15.14 22.55
N TYR A 159 -7.21 14.04 22.75
CA TYR A 159 -8.18 13.53 21.79
C TYR A 159 -9.52 14.27 21.93
N PRO A 160 -10.31 14.40 20.84
CA PRO A 160 -11.66 14.93 20.92
C PRO A 160 -12.53 14.04 21.82
N PRO A 161 -13.59 14.59 22.45
CA PRO A 161 -14.56 13.79 23.18
C PRO A 161 -15.11 12.68 22.31
N GLY A 162 -15.29 11.47 22.87
CA GLY A 162 -15.75 10.33 22.09
C GLY A 162 -14.63 9.57 21.35
N TYR A 163 -13.35 9.90 21.56
CA TYR A 163 -12.22 9.20 20.95
C TYR A 163 -11.15 8.83 21.98
N ALA A 164 -10.63 7.60 21.90
CA ALA A 164 -9.41 7.21 22.58
C ALA A 164 -8.49 6.45 21.60
N SER A 165 -7.18 6.58 21.79
CA SER A 165 -6.18 5.81 21.06
C SER A 165 -5.30 5.06 22.03
N PHE A 166 -4.81 3.91 21.61
CA PHE A 166 -3.87 3.12 22.37
C PHE A 166 -2.80 2.56 21.44
N SER A 167 -1.61 2.37 22.01
CA SER A 167 -0.49 1.69 21.36
C SER A 167 0.26 0.93 22.42
N PHE A 168 0.64 -0.30 22.12
CA PHE A 168 1.44 -1.14 23.00
C PHE A 168 2.92 -1.08 22.58
N PRO A 169 3.86 -1.40 23.48
CA PRO A 169 5.25 -1.61 23.12
C PRO A 169 5.40 -2.73 22.06
N ARG A 170 6.59 -2.88 21.49
CA ARG A 170 6.93 -4.03 20.64
C ARG A 170 6.67 -5.31 21.44
N VAL A 171 6.05 -6.28 20.78
CA VAL A 171 5.84 -7.62 21.32
C VAL A 171 6.70 -8.58 20.52
N ASP A 172 7.55 -9.34 21.22
CA ASP A 172 8.41 -10.37 20.65
C ASP A 172 7.80 -11.75 20.94
N LEU A 173 7.79 -12.64 19.95
CA LEU A 173 7.28 -14.02 20.10
C LEU A 173 7.98 -14.98 19.12
N THR A 174 7.69 -16.26 19.27
CA THR A 174 8.08 -17.30 18.31
C THR A 174 6.85 -17.72 17.51
N VAL A 175 7.00 -17.87 16.19
CA VAL A 175 5.92 -18.33 15.30
C VAL A 175 6.39 -19.52 14.48
N ASP A 176 5.48 -20.48 14.25
CA ASP A 176 5.71 -21.59 13.32
C ASP A 176 5.39 -21.15 11.90
N VAL A 177 6.35 -21.31 10.99
CA VAL A 177 6.17 -21.10 9.56
C VAL A 177 6.51 -22.40 8.83
N ASP A 178 5.46 -23.12 8.43
CA ASP A 178 5.53 -24.41 7.74
C ASP A 178 6.41 -25.45 8.47
N GLY A 179 6.27 -25.53 9.80
CA GLY A 179 7.06 -26.45 10.64
C GLY A 179 8.43 -25.92 11.07
N THR A 180 8.74 -24.65 10.77
CA THR A 180 9.97 -23.98 11.19
C THR A 180 9.63 -22.89 12.21
N GLU A 181 10.13 -23.03 13.43
CA GLU A 181 10.02 -21.97 14.44
C GLU A 181 10.96 -20.80 14.11
N ILE A 182 10.42 -19.59 14.09
CA ILE A 182 11.19 -18.36 13.88
C ILE A 182 10.87 -17.34 14.96
N GLU A 183 11.89 -16.56 15.33
CA GLU A 183 11.67 -15.33 16.09
C GLU A 183 10.90 -14.32 15.23
N TYR A 184 9.97 -13.60 15.86
CA TYR A 184 9.18 -12.57 15.21
C TYR A 184 8.85 -11.44 16.19
N ALA A 185 8.40 -10.30 15.67
CA ALA A 185 7.96 -9.18 16.48
C ALA A 185 6.83 -8.40 15.80
N PHE A 186 5.93 -7.83 16.59
CA PHE A 186 4.85 -6.95 16.10
C PHE A 186 4.60 -5.73 16.99
N PHE A 187 3.95 -4.73 16.40
CA PHE A 187 3.31 -3.64 17.11
C PHE A 187 1.80 -3.87 17.12
N PHE A 188 1.18 -3.58 18.26
CA PHE A 188 -0.27 -3.59 18.39
C PHE A 188 -0.75 -2.19 18.76
N SER A 189 -1.71 -1.67 18.02
CA SER A 189 -2.25 -0.33 18.27
C SER A 189 -3.67 -0.22 17.79
N GLY A 190 -4.35 0.86 18.15
CA GLY A 190 -5.72 1.07 17.75
C GLY A 190 -6.36 2.33 18.29
N SER A 191 -7.66 2.41 18.07
CA SER A 191 -8.51 3.45 18.61
C SER A 191 -9.89 2.92 18.93
N SER A 192 -10.52 3.56 19.90
CA SER A 192 -11.93 3.39 20.18
C SER A 192 -12.67 4.70 19.95
N ARG A 193 -13.89 4.61 19.44
CA ARG A 193 -14.76 5.74 19.15
C ARG A 193 -16.12 5.51 19.74
N SER A 194 -16.71 6.53 20.34
CA SER A 194 -18.11 6.57 20.75
C SER A 194 -18.81 7.66 19.95
N LEU A 195 -19.85 7.29 19.21
CA LEU A 195 -20.67 8.20 18.41
C LEU A 195 -22.06 8.26 19.03
N SER A 196 -22.54 9.46 19.35
CA SER A 196 -23.94 9.70 19.74
C SER A 196 -24.72 10.21 18.54
N LEU A 197 -25.73 9.45 18.11
CA LEU A 197 -26.69 9.83 17.07
C LEU A 197 -28.01 10.21 17.74
N GLY A 198 -28.39 11.49 17.61
CA GLY A 198 -29.69 11.98 18.06
C GLY A 198 -29.94 11.89 19.56
N GLY A 199 -28.90 11.89 20.40
CA GLY A 199 -29.00 11.92 21.85
C GLY A 199 -29.30 10.58 22.54
N ASN A 200 -29.70 9.54 21.79
CA ASN A 200 -30.14 8.26 22.37
C ASN A 200 -29.41 7.03 21.82
N GLN A 201 -28.85 7.07 20.61
CA GLN A 201 -28.18 5.91 20.03
C GLN A 201 -26.67 6.10 20.08
N GLN A 202 -26.02 5.29 20.92
CA GLN A 202 -24.58 5.27 21.01
C GLN A 202 -24.01 4.02 20.37
N TYR A 203 -23.12 4.23 19.41
CA TYR A 203 -22.28 3.17 18.87
C TYR A 203 -20.87 3.37 19.38
N GLN A 204 -20.33 2.32 20.00
CA GLN A 204 -18.90 2.26 20.26
C GLN A 204 -18.26 1.36 19.21
N TYR A 205 -17.17 1.83 18.62
CA TYR A 205 -16.34 1.04 17.71
C TYR A 205 -14.95 0.93 18.28
N VAL A 206 -14.34 -0.22 18.12
CA VAL A 206 -12.93 -0.43 18.38
C VAL A 206 -12.30 -0.90 17.10
N TYR A 207 -11.21 -0.24 16.73
CA TYR A 207 -10.34 -0.61 15.64
C TYR A 207 -8.98 -0.93 16.24
N ALA A 208 -8.47 -2.11 15.96
CA ALA A 208 -7.13 -2.51 16.33
C ALA A 208 -6.38 -2.99 15.09
N SER A 209 -5.06 -2.88 15.13
CA SER A 209 -4.19 -3.42 14.10
C SER A 209 -2.95 -4.03 14.71
N LEU A 210 -2.55 -5.16 14.16
CA LEU A 210 -1.26 -5.80 14.38
C LEU A 210 -0.40 -5.59 13.14
N SER A 211 0.72 -4.91 13.28
CA SER A 211 1.67 -4.67 12.20
C SER A 211 3.03 -5.28 12.54
N ALA A 212 3.74 -5.82 11.56
CA ALA A 212 5.08 -6.35 11.78
C ALA A 212 5.99 -5.29 12.43
N ALA A 213 6.75 -5.72 13.41
CA ALA A 213 7.83 -4.96 14.03
C ALA A 213 9.18 -5.63 13.73
N ALA A 214 9.25 -6.40 12.66
CA ALA A 214 10.45 -7.06 12.20
C ALA A 214 10.53 -7.06 10.67
N TYR A 215 11.77 -7.09 10.17
CA TYR A 215 12.09 -7.23 8.76
C TYR A 215 13.34 -8.10 8.60
N ARG A 216 13.58 -8.59 7.40
CA ARG A 216 14.76 -9.37 7.03
C ARG A 216 15.73 -8.48 6.27
N GLU A 217 17.02 -8.56 6.58
CA GLU A 217 18.04 -7.72 5.96
C GLU A 217 19.29 -8.53 5.63
N GLY A 218 19.85 -8.28 4.45
CA GLY A 218 21.12 -8.86 4.04
C GLY A 218 21.72 -8.10 2.86
N GLU A 219 22.68 -8.76 2.21
CA GLU A 219 23.35 -8.23 1.02
C GLU A 219 23.25 -9.27 -0.09
N ILE A 220 22.99 -8.81 -1.32
CA ILE A 220 23.02 -9.63 -2.53
C ILE A 220 24.12 -9.12 -3.46
N THR A 221 24.62 -9.98 -4.35
CA THR A 221 25.53 -9.55 -5.42
C THR A 221 24.80 -9.58 -6.76
N VAL A 222 24.74 -8.42 -7.41
CA VAL A 222 24.07 -8.24 -8.71
C VAL A 222 25.04 -7.52 -9.64
N ASP A 223 25.33 -8.13 -10.80
CA ASP A 223 26.27 -7.58 -11.79
C ASP A 223 27.63 -7.15 -11.20
N GLY A 224 28.11 -7.89 -10.19
CA GLY A 224 29.36 -7.62 -9.49
C GLY A 224 29.28 -6.50 -8.44
N GLN A 225 28.12 -5.90 -8.23
CA GLN A 225 27.86 -4.93 -7.17
C GLN A 225 27.16 -5.59 -5.98
N THR A 226 27.66 -5.32 -4.78
CA THR A 226 26.97 -5.68 -3.53
C THR A 226 25.88 -4.67 -3.24
N LEU A 227 24.64 -5.13 -3.12
CA LEU A 227 23.46 -4.33 -2.84
C LEU A 227 22.84 -4.75 -1.52
N ARG A 228 22.47 -3.78 -0.69
CA ARG A 228 21.67 -4.03 0.53
C ARG A 228 20.27 -4.46 0.12
N VAL A 229 19.71 -5.49 0.76
CA VAL A 229 18.32 -5.92 0.53
C VAL A 229 17.57 -5.99 1.84
N VAL A 230 16.34 -5.51 1.83
CA VAL A 230 15.40 -5.62 2.95
C VAL A 230 14.10 -6.25 2.48
N VAL A 231 13.59 -7.25 3.20
CA VAL A 231 12.27 -7.84 2.98
C VAL A 231 11.40 -7.57 4.19
N THR A 232 10.22 -7.02 3.97
CA THR A 232 9.26 -6.72 5.02
C THR A 232 8.06 -7.64 4.90
N ASP A 233 7.62 -8.19 6.03
CA ASP A 233 6.31 -8.81 6.17
C ASP A 233 5.23 -7.70 6.10
N PHE A 234 4.84 -7.37 4.87
CA PHE A 234 4.05 -6.18 4.62
C PHE A 234 2.58 -6.40 4.96
N ASN A 235 2.08 -7.63 4.89
CA ASN A 235 0.73 -7.98 5.33
C ASN A 235 0.66 -8.37 6.83
N SER A 236 1.81 -8.42 7.50
CA SER A 236 1.99 -8.67 8.94
C SER A 236 1.41 -10.01 9.39
N ASN A 237 1.62 -11.07 8.61
CA ASN A 237 1.11 -12.41 8.89
C ASN A 237 2.18 -13.39 9.40
N GLY A 238 3.37 -12.92 9.77
CA GLY A 238 4.46 -13.75 10.27
C GLY A 238 5.28 -14.46 9.20
N ARG A 239 4.99 -14.27 7.91
CA ARG A 239 5.72 -14.83 6.76
C ARG A 239 6.42 -13.72 5.97
N PHE A 240 7.34 -14.11 5.10
CA PHE A 240 8.11 -13.20 4.25
C PHE A 240 8.13 -13.65 2.78
N ASP A 241 7.23 -14.57 2.38
CA ASP A 241 7.15 -15.16 1.05
C ASP A 241 5.83 -14.86 0.31
N ASP A 242 4.96 -14.00 0.84
CA ASP A 242 3.68 -13.73 0.22
C ASP A 242 3.82 -12.86 -1.02
N LEU A 243 3.35 -13.37 -2.15
CA LEU A 243 3.31 -12.59 -3.38
C LEU A 243 2.10 -11.65 -3.38
N THR A 244 2.33 -10.40 -3.78
CA THR A 244 1.21 -9.50 -4.11
C THR A 244 0.50 -9.99 -5.36
N ALA A 245 -0.82 -10.09 -5.31
CA ALA A 245 -1.63 -10.60 -6.42
C ALA A 245 -3.05 -10.00 -6.42
N PRO A 246 -3.74 -9.99 -7.57
CA PRO A 246 -5.16 -9.66 -7.61
C PRO A 246 -5.98 -10.58 -6.69
N ASP A 247 -6.91 -10.01 -5.93
CA ASP A 247 -7.92 -10.80 -5.24
C ASP A 247 -9.13 -11.00 -6.16
N PRO A 248 -9.44 -12.23 -6.61
CA PRO A 248 -10.57 -12.46 -7.50
C PRO A 248 -11.93 -12.26 -6.82
N ASN A 249 -11.96 -12.21 -5.48
CA ASN A 249 -13.20 -12.09 -4.70
C ASN A 249 -13.48 -10.65 -4.24
N VAL A 250 -12.52 -9.75 -4.42
CA VAL A 250 -12.62 -8.37 -3.95
C VAL A 250 -12.34 -7.43 -5.13
N ASN A 251 -13.31 -6.57 -5.43
CA ASN A 251 -13.11 -5.43 -6.30
C ASN A 251 -13.45 -4.17 -5.51
N TYR A 252 -12.85 -3.04 -5.91
CA TYR A 252 -13.33 -1.75 -5.44
C TYR A 252 -14.76 -1.50 -5.94
N GLY A 253 -15.47 -0.57 -5.29
CA GLY A 253 -16.85 -0.25 -5.66
C GLY A 253 -17.02 0.27 -7.09
N ASP A 254 -15.94 0.77 -7.70
CA ASP A 254 -15.86 1.20 -9.10
C ASP A 254 -15.53 0.05 -10.08
N GLY A 255 -15.41 -1.19 -9.59
CA GLY A 255 -15.03 -2.36 -10.37
C GLY A 255 -13.53 -2.48 -10.65
N SER A 256 -12.70 -1.58 -10.10
CA SER A 256 -11.25 -1.70 -10.21
C SER A 256 -10.72 -2.90 -9.42
N VAL A 257 -9.68 -3.52 -9.96
CA VAL A 257 -9.06 -4.71 -9.38
C VAL A 257 -8.43 -4.37 -8.04
N TYR A 258 -8.71 -5.15 -7.00
CA TYR A 258 -8.00 -5.06 -5.73
C TYR A 258 -6.76 -5.96 -5.76
N LEU A 259 -5.57 -5.37 -5.55
CA LEU A 259 -4.38 -6.16 -5.26
C LEU A 259 -4.39 -6.51 -3.77
N ARG A 260 -4.48 -7.80 -3.47
CA ARG A 260 -4.23 -8.31 -2.12
C ARG A 260 -2.75 -8.06 -1.79
N PRO A 261 -2.46 -7.29 -0.74
CA PRO A 261 -1.08 -7.07 -0.31
C PRO A 261 -0.40 -8.40 0.04
N GLY A 262 0.75 -8.65 -0.59
CA GLY A 262 1.74 -9.60 -0.10
C GLY A 262 2.86 -8.87 0.62
N ASP A 263 4.07 -9.40 0.53
CA ASP A 263 5.28 -8.82 1.09
C ASP A 263 5.94 -7.81 0.14
N MET A 264 6.93 -7.09 0.67
CA MET A 264 7.72 -6.14 -0.09
C MET A 264 9.20 -6.47 0.02
N ILE A 265 9.92 -6.21 -1.08
CA ILE A 265 11.38 -6.27 -1.14
C ILE A 265 11.91 -4.90 -1.54
N PHE A 266 12.95 -4.48 -0.82
CA PHE A 266 13.68 -3.25 -1.06
C PHE A 266 15.10 -3.58 -1.51
N VAL A 267 15.54 -2.99 -2.63
CA VAL A 267 16.89 -3.17 -3.18
C VAL A 267 17.63 -1.84 -3.10
N ASP A 268 18.75 -1.85 -2.39
CA ASP A 268 19.58 -0.71 -2.04
C ASP A 268 18.80 0.51 -1.49
N PRO A 269 17.93 0.32 -0.46
CA PRO A 269 17.12 1.41 0.07
C PRO A 269 17.99 2.49 0.73
N GLN A 270 17.90 3.71 0.19
CA GLN A 270 18.51 4.92 0.76
C GLN A 270 17.50 5.65 1.66
N PRO A 271 17.88 6.18 2.84
CA PRO A 271 17.02 7.00 3.68
C PRO A 271 16.44 8.22 2.93
N GLN A 272 15.13 8.41 2.98
CA GLN A 272 14.41 9.53 2.38
C GLN A 272 13.46 10.17 3.39
N ASP A 273 13.28 11.49 3.29
CA ASP A 273 12.43 12.26 4.21
C ASP A 273 10.93 12.00 3.99
N ASN A 274 10.54 11.45 2.84
CA ASN A 274 9.14 11.27 2.46
C ASN A 274 8.96 9.98 1.65
N TYR A 275 8.81 8.86 2.34
CA TYR A 275 8.41 7.62 1.68
C TYR A 275 6.93 7.67 1.33
N GLY A 276 6.66 7.88 0.05
CA GLY A 276 5.38 7.48 -0.51
C GLY A 276 5.28 5.96 -0.47
N TYR A 277 4.09 5.44 -0.18
CA TYR A 277 3.77 4.00 -0.28
C TYR A 277 3.69 3.51 -1.74
N ASP A 278 4.15 4.32 -2.68
CA ASP A 278 3.93 4.11 -4.10
C ASP A 278 5.16 3.49 -4.77
N VAL A 279 5.10 2.16 -4.92
CA VAL A 279 6.05 1.32 -5.65
C VAL A 279 6.37 1.90 -7.03
N THR A 280 5.44 2.62 -7.66
CA THR A 280 5.65 3.16 -9.00
C THR A 280 6.59 4.35 -9.06
N THR A 281 6.91 4.96 -7.91
CA THR A 281 7.78 6.15 -7.81
C THR A 281 9.14 5.89 -7.16
N SER A 282 9.34 4.70 -6.57
CA SER A 282 10.59 4.30 -5.92
C SER A 282 11.31 3.26 -6.77
N ASP A 283 12.61 3.43 -7.00
CA ASP A 283 13.43 2.43 -7.68
C ASP A 283 13.97 1.35 -6.74
N ALA A 284 13.95 1.62 -5.43
CA ALA A 284 14.37 0.68 -4.42
C ALA A 284 13.23 -0.25 -3.98
N GLN A 285 11.97 0.18 -4.07
CA GLN A 285 10.83 -0.54 -3.48
C GLN A 285 10.09 -1.36 -4.52
N HIS A 286 9.85 -2.64 -4.22
CA HIS A 286 9.10 -3.57 -5.08
C HIS A 286 8.10 -4.36 -4.25
N TYR A 287 6.99 -4.75 -4.87
CA TYR A 287 6.23 -5.89 -4.34
C TYR A 287 7.09 -7.14 -4.45
N LEU A 288 6.99 -8.03 -3.45
CA LEU A 288 7.53 -9.36 -3.60
C LEU A 288 6.80 -10.07 -4.75
N ALA A 289 7.59 -10.51 -5.72
CA ALA A 289 7.17 -11.13 -6.96
C ALA A 289 8.16 -12.24 -7.32
N LYS A 290 7.80 -13.14 -8.23
CA LYS A 290 8.71 -14.21 -8.69
C LYS A 290 9.88 -13.67 -9.48
N THR A 291 9.72 -12.49 -10.06
CA THR A 291 10.76 -11.77 -10.79
C THR A 291 10.66 -10.31 -10.42
N ILE A 292 11.79 -9.61 -10.26
CA ILE A 292 11.83 -8.15 -10.14
C ILE A 292 12.86 -7.56 -11.10
N ARG A 293 12.74 -6.26 -11.39
CA ARG A 293 13.74 -5.51 -12.14
C ARG A 293 14.73 -4.87 -11.17
N ILE A 294 16.02 -5.13 -11.34
CA ILE A 294 17.12 -4.46 -10.63
C ILE A 294 18.00 -3.81 -11.71
N GLY A 295 18.07 -2.47 -11.71
CA GLY A 295 18.72 -1.73 -12.79
C GLY A 295 18.04 -1.98 -14.14
N GLU A 296 18.79 -2.49 -15.12
CA GLU A 296 18.30 -2.76 -16.49
C GLU A 296 17.92 -4.22 -16.73
N ARG A 297 18.02 -5.08 -15.71
CA ARG A 297 17.83 -6.54 -15.87
C ARG A 297 16.75 -7.07 -14.94
N PHE A 298 16.16 -8.19 -15.33
CA PHE A 298 15.22 -8.94 -14.51
C PHE A 298 15.93 -10.07 -13.78
N TYR A 299 15.53 -10.31 -12.53
CA TYR A 299 16.06 -11.37 -11.68
C TYR A 299 14.88 -12.17 -11.12
N ASP A 300 14.95 -13.48 -11.27
CA ASP A 300 14.03 -14.41 -10.64
C ASP A 300 14.41 -14.54 -9.15
N LEU A 301 13.39 -14.54 -8.30
CA LEU A 301 13.50 -14.56 -6.85
C LEU A 301 12.84 -15.80 -6.28
N GLU A 302 13.49 -16.42 -5.30
CA GLU A 302 12.88 -17.40 -4.41
C GLU A 302 13.25 -17.04 -2.98
N ILE A 303 12.26 -16.88 -2.11
CA ILE A 303 12.47 -16.62 -0.69
C ILE A 303 11.82 -17.72 0.13
N THR A 304 12.49 -18.16 1.17
CA THR A 304 11.91 -19.10 2.14
C THR A 304 10.76 -18.44 2.90
N PRO A 305 9.75 -19.20 3.36
CA PRO A 305 8.67 -18.67 4.20
C PRO A 305 9.12 -17.84 5.41
N ALA A 306 10.20 -18.29 6.08
CA ALA A 306 10.82 -17.61 7.21
C ALA A 306 11.51 -16.27 6.82
N GLY A 307 11.76 -16.06 5.53
CA GLY A 307 12.51 -14.93 4.99
C GLY A 307 14.00 -14.95 5.30
N ASP A 308 14.57 -16.04 5.79
CA ASP A 308 15.97 -16.14 6.19
C ASP A 308 16.92 -16.51 5.03
N GLN A 309 16.38 -16.99 3.91
CA GLN A 309 17.14 -17.21 2.68
C GLN A 309 16.45 -16.59 1.46
N LEU A 310 17.20 -15.81 0.69
CA LEU A 310 16.79 -15.24 -0.58
C LEU A 310 17.71 -15.75 -1.69
N THR A 311 17.16 -16.43 -2.67
CA THR A 311 17.85 -16.82 -3.90
C THR A 311 17.54 -15.82 -4.99
N VAL A 312 18.59 -15.29 -5.61
CA VAL A 312 18.51 -14.35 -6.73
C VAL A 312 19.22 -14.95 -7.93
N LYS A 313 18.54 -14.98 -9.07
CA LYS A 313 19.08 -15.51 -10.32
C LYS A 313 18.74 -14.57 -11.48
N PRO A 314 19.68 -14.18 -12.35
CA PRO A 314 19.31 -13.43 -13.54
C PRO A 314 18.29 -14.21 -14.37
N SER A 315 17.19 -13.53 -14.71
CA SER A 315 16.10 -14.15 -15.45
C SER A 315 16.58 -14.50 -16.86
N THR A 316 16.26 -15.71 -17.31
CA THR A 316 16.54 -16.16 -18.68
C THR A 316 15.39 -15.83 -19.64
N ARG A 317 14.32 -15.22 -19.14
CA ARG A 317 13.18 -14.82 -19.96
C ARG A 317 13.60 -13.70 -20.91
N GLU A 318 13.13 -13.79 -22.15
CA GLU A 318 13.32 -12.71 -23.09
C GLU A 318 12.48 -11.50 -22.67
N VAL A 319 12.90 -10.32 -23.10
CA VAL A 319 12.28 -9.04 -22.73
C VAL A 319 11.69 -8.39 -23.97
N GLY A 320 10.46 -7.91 -23.84
CA GLY A 320 9.85 -6.99 -24.78
C GLY A 320 9.64 -5.64 -24.14
N HIS A 321 8.90 -4.78 -24.84
CA HIS A 321 8.54 -3.46 -24.34
C HIS A 321 7.04 -3.27 -24.41
N VAL A 322 6.55 -2.37 -23.58
CA VAL A 322 5.24 -1.76 -23.73
C VAL A 322 5.42 -0.27 -23.98
N SER A 323 4.48 0.36 -24.68
CA SER A 323 4.45 1.81 -24.87
C SER A 323 3.05 2.35 -24.67
N ASN A 324 2.92 3.66 -24.50
CA ASN A 324 1.65 4.36 -24.53
C ASN A 324 1.79 5.60 -25.42
N PRO A 325 0.75 5.99 -26.19
CA PRO A 325 0.79 7.23 -26.99
C PRO A 325 1.07 8.49 -26.16
N HIS A 326 0.76 8.45 -24.87
CA HIS A 326 1.05 9.50 -23.90
C HIS A 326 2.35 9.15 -23.17
N GLN A 327 3.39 9.94 -23.41
CA GLN A 327 4.71 9.80 -22.79
C GLN A 327 4.69 10.14 -21.29
N GLY A 328 5.73 9.72 -20.56
CA GLY A 328 5.92 10.07 -19.15
C GLY A 328 5.03 9.27 -18.21
N TYR A 329 4.86 7.97 -18.47
CA TYR A 329 4.01 7.12 -17.67
C TYR A 329 4.80 6.19 -16.75
N HIS A 330 4.22 5.91 -15.59
CA HIS A 330 4.64 4.82 -14.72
C HIS A 330 3.41 4.10 -14.17
N GLY A 331 3.55 2.84 -13.79
CA GLY A 331 2.42 2.04 -13.39
C GLY A 331 2.79 0.65 -12.88
N LEU A 332 1.75 -0.16 -12.69
CA LEU A 332 1.84 -1.55 -12.27
C LEU A 332 1.16 -2.43 -13.32
N ALA A 333 1.86 -3.47 -13.76
CA ALA A 333 1.31 -4.57 -14.54
C ALA A 333 1.36 -5.85 -13.71
N TYR A 334 0.43 -6.77 -13.92
CA TYR A 334 0.40 -8.06 -13.23
C TYR A 334 0.22 -9.23 -14.19
N GLY A 335 0.84 -10.36 -13.86
CA GLY A 335 0.88 -11.58 -14.67
C GLY A 335 1.32 -12.80 -13.87
N ASP A 336 1.78 -13.86 -14.54
CA ASP A 336 2.24 -15.11 -13.92
C ASP A 336 3.48 -14.94 -13.02
N LEU A 337 4.27 -13.90 -13.29
CA LEU A 337 5.48 -13.52 -12.55
C LEU A 337 5.20 -12.65 -11.32
N GLY A 338 3.97 -12.18 -11.11
CA GLY A 338 3.59 -11.28 -10.01
C GLY A 338 3.23 -9.88 -10.51
N VAL A 339 3.35 -8.88 -9.63
CA VAL A 339 3.06 -7.47 -9.93
C VAL A 339 4.37 -6.72 -10.17
N LEU A 340 4.56 -6.20 -11.38
CA LEU A 340 5.76 -5.49 -11.79
C LEU A 340 5.49 -4.01 -12.03
N LYS A 341 6.45 -3.19 -11.61
CA LYS A 341 6.54 -1.78 -11.97
C LYS A 341 6.89 -1.66 -13.45
N ILE A 342 6.17 -0.79 -14.16
CA ILE A 342 6.54 -0.31 -15.49
C ILE A 342 6.79 1.19 -15.44
N VAL A 343 7.88 1.65 -16.03
CA VAL A 343 8.23 3.08 -16.14
C VAL A 343 8.68 3.31 -17.57
N SER A 344 8.10 4.30 -18.23
CA SER A 344 8.52 4.70 -19.57
C SER A 344 9.91 5.34 -19.53
N ASP A 345 10.78 4.91 -20.41
CA ASP A 345 12.05 5.56 -20.72
C ASP A 345 11.85 6.84 -21.56
N GLU A 346 12.95 7.42 -22.03
CA GLU A 346 12.96 8.61 -22.88
C GLU A 346 12.25 8.40 -24.23
N ASP A 347 12.19 7.17 -24.71
CA ASP A 347 11.48 6.77 -25.93
C ASP A 347 10.00 6.46 -25.69
N GLY A 348 9.51 6.62 -24.45
CA GLY A 348 8.14 6.33 -24.07
C GLY A 348 7.84 4.82 -23.95
N ARG A 349 8.87 3.99 -23.72
CA ARG A 349 8.77 2.54 -23.63
C ARG A 349 9.12 2.03 -22.24
N ALA A 350 8.44 0.99 -21.77
CA ALA A 350 8.80 0.31 -20.53
C ALA A 350 9.13 -1.15 -20.82
N MET A 351 10.28 -1.62 -20.31
CA MET A 351 10.67 -3.03 -20.39
C MET A 351 9.74 -3.90 -19.55
N LEU A 352 9.39 -5.08 -20.07
CA LEU A 352 8.65 -6.11 -19.36
C LEU A 352 9.06 -7.50 -19.87
N PRO A 353 9.18 -8.53 -19.01
CA PRO A 353 9.48 -9.88 -19.48
C PRO A 353 8.38 -10.38 -20.42
N GLU A 354 8.75 -11.26 -21.35
CA GLU A 354 7.77 -11.93 -22.20
C GLU A 354 6.68 -12.62 -21.36
N GLY A 355 5.45 -12.54 -21.83
CA GLY A 355 4.29 -13.11 -21.15
C GLY A 355 2.99 -12.35 -21.39
N SER A 356 1.95 -12.85 -20.72
CA SER A 356 0.61 -12.27 -20.73
C SER A 356 0.40 -11.41 -19.49
N TRP A 357 0.06 -10.15 -19.70
CA TRP A 357 0.03 -9.13 -18.65
C TRP A 357 -1.27 -8.36 -18.67
N LYS A 358 -1.70 -7.87 -17.51
CA LYS A 358 -2.77 -6.89 -17.39
C LYS A 358 -2.23 -5.64 -16.72
N LEU A 359 -2.69 -4.47 -17.16
CA LEU A 359 -2.37 -3.23 -16.45
C LEU A 359 -3.26 -3.17 -15.20
N HIS A 360 -2.68 -2.83 -14.05
CA HIS A 360 -3.44 -2.60 -12.83
C HIS A 360 -3.72 -1.11 -12.64
N SER A 361 -2.66 -0.30 -12.67
CA SER A 361 -2.75 1.14 -12.45
C SER A 361 -1.64 1.87 -13.16
N TYR A 362 -1.84 3.16 -13.45
CA TYR A 362 -0.80 4.02 -13.98
C TYR A 362 -0.98 5.45 -13.50
N THR A 363 0.08 6.23 -13.65
CA THR A 363 0.10 7.69 -13.62
C THR A 363 0.74 8.19 -14.92
N LEU A 364 0.08 9.12 -15.60
CA LEU A 364 0.70 9.96 -16.63
C LEU A 364 1.17 11.23 -15.94
N ASP A 365 2.47 11.50 -15.99
CA ASP A 365 3.06 12.72 -15.45
C ASP A 365 3.48 13.65 -16.60
N ARG A 366 2.82 14.80 -16.65
CA ARG A 366 3.04 15.87 -17.64
C ARG A 366 3.64 17.12 -16.97
N THR A 367 4.15 16.98 -15.75
CA THR A 367 4.76 18.09 -15.00
C THR A 367 5.93 18.68 -15.76
N GLY A 368 5.90 19.99 -15.98
CA GLY A 368 6.97 20.70 -16.70
C GLY A 368 6.95 20.54 -18.22
N HIS A 369 6.02 19.77 -18.80
CA HIS A 369 5.82 19.79 -20.25
C HIS A 369 5.04 21.06 -20.64
N GLU A 370 5.54 21.79 -21.63
CA GLU A 370 4.85 22.96 -22.19
C GLU A 370 3.48 22.53 -22.74
N GLN A 371 2.43 23.25 -22.33
CA GLN A 371 1.13 23.17 -22.99
C GLN A 371 1.33 23.73 -24.40
N THR A 372 0.98 22.96 -25.42
CA THR A 372 0.92 23.48 -26.79
C THR A 372 -0.05 24.66 -26.83
N ASP A 373 0.29 25.71 -27.58
CA ASP A 373 -0.38 27.03 -27.61
C ASP A 373 -1.92 27.00 -27.78
N GLU A 374 -2.52 25.90 -28.23
CA GLU A 374 -3.98 25.70 -28.32
C GLU A 374 -4.71 25.55 -26.97
N GLN A 375 -4.02 25.44 -25.83
CA GLN A 375 -4.63 25.30 -24.49
C GLN A 375 -4.37 26.48 -23.53
N ALA A 376 -3.70 27.54 -23.98
CA ALA A 376 -3.14 28.60 -23.12
C ALA A 376 -4.09 29.76 -22.73
N ASP A 377 -5.40 29.65 -22.92
CA ASP A 377 -6.34 30.78 -22.72
C ASP A 377 -6.70 31.12 -21.25
N ALA A 378 -6.02 30.54 -20.27
CA ALA A 378 -6.18 30.92 -18.86
C ALA A 378 -5.04 31.84 -18.40
N ALA A 379 -5.27 33.16 -18.46
CA ALA A 379 -4.31 34.14 -17.94
C ALA A 379 -4.04 33.91 -16.44
N PRO A 380 -2.77 33.98 -15.98
CA PRO A 380 -2.44 33.80 -14.56
C PRO A 380 -3.09 34.88 -13.70
N SER A 381 -3.59 34.50 -12.52
CA SER A 381 -4.25 35.46 -11.62
C SER A 381 -3.26 36.54 -11.14
N LEU A 382 -3.68 37.80 -11.20
CA LEU A 382 -2.90 38.98 -10.81
C LEU A 382 -2.36 38.91 -9.37
N LEU A 383 -3.03 38.15 -8.50
CA LEU A 383 -2.62 37.91 -7.12
C LEU A 383 -1.37 37.01 -7.01
N GLN A 384 -1.19 36.04 -7.90
CA GLN A 384 0.00 35.18 -7.92
C GLN A 384 1.24 35.94 -8.39
N THR A 385 1.08 36.86 -9.34
CA THR A 385 2.17 37.71 -9.81
C THR A 385 2.64 38.68 -8.72
N LEU A 386 1.71 39.22 -7.94
CA LEU A 386 2.01 40.11 -6.80
C LEU A 386 2.65 39.37 -5.62
N ALA A 387 2.19 38.17 -5.28
CA ALA A 387 2.76 37.39 -4.19
C ALA A 387 4.23 37.00 -4.43
N SER A 388 4.56 36.64 -5.68
CA SER A 388 5.93 36.31 -6.09
C SER A 388 6.88 37.51 -6.06
N ALA A 389 6.36 38.72 -6.34
CA ALA A 389 7.16 39.94 -6.35
C ALA A 389 7.48 40.47 -4.93
N VAL A 390 6.62 40.21 -3.94
CA VAL A 390 6.78 40.73 -2.57
C VAL A 390 7.62 39.83 -1.67
N LEU A 391 7.60 38.51 -1.88
CA LEU A 391 8.20 37.56 -0.93
C LEU A 391 9.68 37.21 -1.21
N GLY A 392 10.29 37.72 -2.28
CA GLY A 392 11.75 37.66 -2.49
C GLY A 392 12.36 36.25 -2.50
N SER A 393 11.57 35.18 -2.66
CA SER A 393 12.09 33.82 -2.70
C SER A 393 12.71 33.54 -4.07
N THR A 394 14.03 33.61 -4.16
CA THR A 394 14.83 33.23 -5.33
C THR A 394 14.98 31.71 -5.52
N GLN A 395 14.19 30.89 -4.82
CA GLN A 395 14.15 29.47 -5.13
C GLN A 395 13.44 29.28 -6.48
N PRO A 396 14.06 28.55 -7.44
CA PRO A 396 13.38 28.21 -8.68
C PRO A 396 12.06 27.53 -8.31
N THR A 397 10.94 28.11 -8.76
CA THR A 397 9.62 27.56 -8.52
C THR A 397 9.60 26.16 -9.11
N ARG A 398 9.51 25.14 -8.25
CA ARG A 398 9.33 23.76 -8.72
C ARG A 398 8.11 23.74 -9.65
N PRO A 399 8.20 23.09 -10.83
CA PRO A 399 7.07 23.02 -11.74
C PRO A 399 5.88 22.40 -10.99
N ARG A 400 4.71 23.00 -11.14
CA ARG A 400 3.51 22.50 -10.45
C ARG A 400 3.05 21.22 -11.12
N PRO A 401 2.62 20.22 -10.35
CA PRO A 401 2.36 18.91 -10.90
C PRO A 401 1.14 18.90 -11.81
N THR A 402 1.29 18.36 -13.01
CA THR A 402 0.19 18.06 -13.93
C THR A 402 0.21 16.57 -14.19
N ARG A 403 -0.74 15.84 -13.59
CA ARG A 403 -0.74 14.38 -13.62
C ARG A 403 -2.13 13.80 -13.53
N VAL A 404 -2.31 12.61 -14.10
CA VAL A 404 -3.53 11.82 -13.95
C VAL A 404 -3.16 10.40 -13.57
N SER A 405 -3.83 9.85 -12.56
CA SER A 405 -3.66 8.47 -12.11
C SER A 405 -4.98 7.72 -12.26
N ALA A 406 -4.93 6.50 -12.78
CA ALA A 406 -6.13 5.69 -13.01
C ALA A 406 -5.88 4.21 -12.69
N ARG A 407 -6.97 3.47 -12.48
CA ARG A 407 -6.96 2.03 -12.19
C ARG A 407 -7.82 1.29 -13.20
N MET A 408 -7.35 0.11 -13.58
CA MET A 408 -8.04 -0.77 -14.51
C MET A 408 -9.12 -1.58 -13.80
N THR A 409 -10.20 -1.86 -14.54
CA THR A 409 -11.28 -2.75 -14.09
C THR A 409 -10.93 -4.22 -14.37
N GLY A 410 -11.59 -5.14 -13.67
CA GLY A 410 -11.38 -6.58 -13.86
C GLY A 410 -11.69 -7.09 -15.27
N GLU A 411 -12.44 -6.33 -16.06
CA GLU A 411 -12.86 -6.67 -17.43
C GLU A 411 -11.78 -6.48 -18.48
N GLN A 412 -10.67 -5.80 -18.15
CA GLN A 412 -9.61 -5.55 -19.13
C GLN A 412 -8.96 -6.85 -19.59
N ALA A 413 -8.83 -6.99 -20.91
CA ALA A 413 -8.09 -8.07 -21.54
C ALA A 413 -6.59 -7.98 -21.21
N ALA A 414 -5.92 -9.12 -21.14
CA ALA A 414 -4.47 -9.15 -21.09
C ALA A 414 -3.87 -8.70 -22.43
N PHE A 415 -2.68 -8.11 -22.36
CA PHE A 415 -1.82 -7.82 -23.50
C PHE A 415 -0.61 -8.75 -23.48
N GLU A 416 -0.10 -9.07 -24.67
CA GLU A 416 1.05 -9.96 -24.82
C GLU A 416 2.31 -9.14 -25.04
N VAL A 417 3.35 -9.45 -24.27
CA VAL A 417 4.71 -8.95 -24.49
C VAL A 417 5.53 -10.06 -25.13
N ARG A 418 6.11 -9.76 -26.30
CA ARG A 418 7.00 -10.67 -27.02
C ARG A 418 8.43 -10.16 -27.02
N ALA A 419 9.38 -11.09 -27.04
CA ALA A 419 10.81 -10.82 -27.12
C ALA A 419 11.14 -9.81 -28.22
N GLY A 420 11.81 -8.70 -27.85
CA GLY A 420 12.24 -7.66 -28.79
C GLY A 420 11.14 -6.83 -29.45
N GLU A 421 9.86 -7.14 -29.22
CA GLU A 421 8.73 -6.37 -29.75
C GLU A 421 8.31 -5.25 -28.79
N THR A 422 7.51 -4.31 -29.27
CA THR A 422 6.85 -3.28 -28.45
C THR A 422 5.33 -3.42 -28.59
N ALA A 423 4.64 -3.68 -27.49
CA ALA A 423 3.18 -3.70 -27.43
C ALA A 423 2.63 -2.33 -27.05
N GLU A 424 1.70 -1.79 -27.83
CA GLU A 424 1.04 -0.52 -27.51
C GLU A 424 -0.10 -0.74 -26.51
N LEU A 425 -0.04 -0.05 -25.38
CA LEU A 425 -1.06 -0.01 -24.36
C LEU A 425 -1.97 1.19 -24.58
N LYS A 426 -3.27 0.94 -24.74
CA LYS A 426 -4.28 1.97 -24.95
C LYS A 426 -4.95 2.32 -23.63
N PHE A 427 -4.37 3.26 -22.91
CA PHE A 427 -4.93 3.88 -21.72
C PHE A 427 -4.63 5.39 -21.72
N GLY A 428 -5.31 6.14 -20.86
CA GLY A 428 -5.20 7.58 -20.77
C GLY A 428 -6.33 8.31 -21.50
N PRO A 429 -6.10 9.60 -21.80
CA PRO A 429 -7.10 10.43 -22.45
C PRO A 429 -7.40 10.00 -23.91
N PRO A 430 -8.54 10.46 -24.47
CA PRO A 430 -9.57 11.27 -23.81
C PRO A 430 -10.34 10.51 -22.73
N PHE A 431 -10.62 11.20 -21.61
CA PHE A 431 -11.48 10.67 -20.55
C PHE A 431 -12.93 11.02 -20.84
N THR A 432 -13.82 10.04 -20.70
CA THR A 432 -15.26 10.18 -20.86
C THR A 432 -15.93 10.22 -19.48
N PRO A 433 -16.74 11.25 -19.16
CA PRO A 433 -17.51 11.27 -17.93
C PRO A 433 -18.61 10.21 -17.95
N LYS A 434 -18.70 9.42 -16.88
CA LYS A 434 -19.75 8.41 -16.66
C LYS A 434 -20.47 8.72 -15.37
N VAL A 435 -21.78 8.98 -15.46
CA VAL A 435 -22.64 9.26 -14.31
C VAL A 435 -23.46 8.02 -13.96
N THR A 436 -23.48 7.65 -12.69
CA THR A 436 -24.28 6.52 -12.16
C THR A 436 -25.17 6.97 -11.01
N ALA A 437 -26.36 6.38 -10.91
CA ALA A 437 -27.21 6.53 -9.74
C ALA A 437 -26.61 5.75 -8.57
N ALA A 438 -26.12 6.45 -7.54
CA ALA A 438 -25.44 5.84 -6.40
C ALA A 438 -26.45 5.17 -5.46
N TYR A 439 -27.44 5.94 -4.98
CA TYR A 439 -28.55 5.44 -4.18
C TYR A 439 -29.72 6.42 -4.19
N LEU A 440 -30.92 5.90 -3.89
CA LEU A 440 -32.14 6.67 -3.70
C LEU A 440 -32.52 6.64 -2.21
N ARG A 441 -32.67 7.81 -1.58
CA ARG A 441 -33.14 7.95 -0.20
C ARG A 441 -34.39 8.82 -0.18
N GLY A 442 -35.56 8.19 -0.11
CA GLY A 442 -36.84 8.89 -0.25
C GLY A 442 -36.99 9.45 -1.66
N ASP A 443 -37.08 10.77 -1.78
CA ASP A 443 -37.15 11.53 -3.02
C ASP A 443 -35.79 12.07 -3.49
N GLN A 444 -34.71 11.77 -2.77
CA GLN A 444 -33.36 12.21 -3.12
C GLN A 444 -32.59 11.13 -3.87
N LEU A 445 -32.21 11.42 -5.12
CA LEU A 445 -31.29 10.61 -5.93
C LEU A 445 -29.87 11.15 -5.76
N SER A 446 -28.94 10.30 -5.31
CA SER A 446 -27.51 10.62 -5.32
C SER A 446 -26.89 10.13 -6.63
N LEU A 447 -26.00 10.95 -7.19
CA LEU A 447 -25.31 10.70 -8.46
C LEU A 447 -23.80 10.67 -8.22
N ASP A 448 -23.15 9.65 -8.75
CA ASP A 448 -21.69 9.56 -8.78
C ASP A 448 -21.17 9.84 -10.18
N LEU A 449 -20.03 10.53 -10.28
CA LEU A 449 -19.32 10.78 -11.52
C LEU A 449 -17.96 10.08 -11.48
N SER A 450 -17.69 9.28 -12.50
CA SER A 450 -16.37 8.73 -12.78
C SER A 450 -15.85 9.28 -14.11
N LEU A 451 -14.53 9.47 -14.23
CA LEU A 451 -13.89 9.73 -15.52
C LEU A 451 -13.26 8.44 -16.02
N VAL A 452 -13.69 7.96 -17.18
CA VAL A 452 -13.27 6.68 -17.76
C VAL A 452 -12.37 6.93 -18.96
N GLY A 453 -11.15 6.41 -18.96
CA GLY A 453 -10.21 6.60 -20.07
C GLY A 453 -10.44 5.61 -21.23
N VAL A 454 -9.62 5.71 -22.28
CA VAL A 454 -9.83 4.95 -23.53
C VAL A 454 -9.67 3.43 -23.36
N GLY A 455 -8.96 3.00 -22.32
CA GLY A 455 -8.77 1.58 -21.99
C GLY A 455 -9.82 1.03 -21.03
N GLY A 456 -10.79 1.84 -20.60
CA GLY A 456 -11.81 1.48 -19.62
C GLY A 456 -11.39 1.69 -18.15
N GLU A 457 -10.18 2.22 -17.92
CA GLU A 457 -9.71 2.61 -16.59
C GLU A 457 -10.55 3.71 -15.96
N VAL A 458 -10.65 3.68 -14.63
CA VAL A 458 -11.29 4.72 -13.83
C VAL A 458 -10.23 5.66 -13.27
N CYS A 459 -10.36 6.95 -13.57
CA CYS A 459 -9.51 7.99 -13.03
C CYS A 459 -9.68 8.08 -11.51
N SER A 460 -8.59 7.95 -10.78
CA SER A 460 -8.53 7.99 -9.32
C SER A 460 -7.96 9.31 -8.79
N SER A 461 -7.18 10.02 -9.60
CA SER A 461 -6.62 11.32 -9.26
C SER A 461 -6.34 12.13 -10.52
N LEU A 462 -6.68 13.42 -10.51
CA LEU A 462 -6.41 14.35 -11.59
C LEU A 462 -5.94 15.68 -11.01
N MET A 463 -4.76 16.10 -11.43
CA MET A 463 -4.16 17.39 -11.08
C MET A 463 -3.70 18.11 -12.35
N VAL A 464 -4.00 19.41 -12.43
CA VAL A 464 -3.57 20.31 -13.49
C VAL A 464 -2.94 21.52 -12.83
N ASP A 465 -1.69 21.82 -13.16
CA ASP A 465 -0.91 22.92 -12.57
C ASP A 465 -0.94 22.93 -11.03
N GLY A 466 -0.83 21.76 -10.41
CA GLY A 466 -0.81 21.61 -8.95
C GLY A 466 -2.16 21.69 -8.26
N ALA A 467 -3.26 21.91 -8.99
CA ALA A 467 -4.60 21.99 -8.45
C ALA A 467 -5.49 20.86 -9.00
N ARG A 468 -6.50 20.45 -8.22
CA ARG A 468 -7.61 19.68 -8.78
C ARG A 468 -8.37 20.60 -9.76
N PRO A 469 -8.84 20.09 -10.91
CA PRO A 469 -9.69 20.87 -11.81
C PRO A 469 -10.94 21.44 -11.11
N GLY A 470 -11.64 22.35 -11.79
CA GLY A 470 -12.93 22.84 -11.32
C GLY A 470 -13.96 21.71 -11.20
N LYS A 471 -14.86 21.83 -10.21
CA LYS A 471 -15.96 20.88 -10.00
C LYS A 471 -16.75 20.66 -11.29
N PRO A 472 -16.95 19.42 -11.74
CA PRO A 472 -17.79 19.14 -12.89
C PRO A 472 -19.25 19.55 -12.63
N THR A 473 -19.93 20.05 -13.65
CA THR A 473 -21.35 20.42 -13.59
C THR A 473 -22.20 19.41 -14.36
N PHE A 474 -23.49 19.32 -14.01
CA PHE A 474 -24.45 18.48 -14.74
C PHE A 474 -25.77 19.18 -14.94
N THR A 475 -26.48 18.73 -15.99
CA THR A 475 -27.85 19.13 -16.32
C THR A 475 -28.65 17.85 -16.57
N ILE A 476 -29.80 17.73 -15.92
CA ILE A 476 -30.79 16.67 -16.16
C ILE A 476 -31.92 17.29 -16.98
N THR A 477 -32.23 16.69 -18.12
CA THR A 477 -33.37 17.08 -18.96
C THR A 477 -34.42 15.99 -18.99
N ASP A 478 -35.67 16.37 -19.23
CA ASP A 478 -36.72 15.42 -19.58
C ASP A 478 -36.56 14.93 -21.04
N THR A 479 -37.47 14.07 -21.49
CA THR A 479 -37.47 13.52 -22.85
C THR A 479 -37.72 14.57 -23.94
N GLU A 480 -38.24 15.75 -23.59
CA GLU A 480 -38.44 16.88 -24.49
C GLU A 480 -37.24 17.83 -24.51
N GLY A 481 -36.19 17.54 -23.72
CA GLY A 481 -34.98 18.36 -23.60
C GLY A 481 -35.13 19.55 -22.65
N LYS A 482 -36.25 19.66 -21.92
CA LYS A 482 -36.42 20.71 -20.92
C LYS A 482 -35.61 20.38 -19.68
N ILE A 483 -34.89 21.39 -19.17
CA ILE A 483 -34.09 21.25 -17.95
C ILE A 483 -35.00 20.98 -16.75
N VAL A 484 -34.78 19.84 -16.10
CA VAL A 484 -35.44 19.42 -14.86
C VAL A 484 -34.61 19.82 -13.66
N GLN A 485 -33.29 19.68 -13.73
CA GLN A 485 -32.36 19.98 -12.63
C GLN A 485 -30.97 20.34 -13.18
N THR A 486 -30.23 21.17 -12.45
CA THR A 486 -28.79 21.36 -12.65
C THR A 486 -28.07 21.19 -11.32
N GLY A 487 -26.77 20.93 -11.37
CA GLY A 487 -25.96 20.80 -10.17
C GLY A 487 -24.46 20.71 -10.45
N THR A 488 -23.71 20.50 -9.38
CA THR A 488 -22.26 20.30 -9.41
C THR A 488 -21.91 19.04 -8.66
N PHE A 489 -20.95 18.28 -9.17
CA PHE A 489 -20.36 17.17 -8.42
C PHE A 489 -19.37 17.71 -7.39
N GLU A 490 -19.28 17.00 -6.27
CA GLU A 490 -18.25 17.21 -5.27
C GLU A 490 -17.10 16.24 -5.52
N TYR A 491 -15.86 16.67 -5.28
CA TYR A 491 -14.75 15.73 -5.24
C TYR A 491 -14.85 14.90 -3.96
N GLY A 492 -14.84 13.58 -4.13
CA GLY A 492 -14.73 12.60 -3.04
C GLY A 492 -13.39 12.64 -2.31
#